data_AF-A0A6I5XC58-F1
#
_entry.id   AF-A0A6I5XC58-F1
#
_cell.length_a   1.000
_cell.length_b   1.000
_cell.length_c   1.000
_cell.angle_alpha   90.00
_cell.angle_beta   90.00
_cell.angle_gamma   90.00
#
_symmetry.space_group_name_H-M   'P 1'
#
loop_
_entity.id
_entity.type
_entity.pdbx_description
1 polymer ?
#
loop_
_entity_poly.entity_id
_entity_poly.type
_entity_poly.pdbx_seq_one_letter_code
_entity_poly.pdbx_strand_id
1 'polypeptide(L)'
;MTDTQTLLKRAADHLTAAACLTRCDDIPSSHAVAGVIELTRAGIAPGALEDVGPTPGPASTLGRLHAALAALDTIGPLDGPPDLLAWSWQVADLIRILEARKAAQP
;
A
#
# COMPACT_ATOMS: atom_id res chain seq x y z
N MET A 1 15.57 8.80 14.97
CA MET A 1 14.28 9.26 14.42
C MET A 1 14.23 8.83 12.97
N THR A 2 13.23 8.04 12.60
CA THR A 2 12.98 7.74 11.18
C THR A 2 12.31 8.95 10.58
N ASP A 3 12.85 9.44 9.46
CA ASP A 3 12.34 10.64 8.79
C ASP A 3 10.99 10.37 8.08
N THR A 4 10.10 11.38 8.04
CA THR A 4 8.77 11.28 7.41
C THR A 4 8.88 10.83 5.95
N GLN A 5 9.83 11.38 5.19
CA GLN A 5 10.03 10.99 3.80
C GLN A 5 10.46 9.52 3.66
N THR A 6 11.23 9.00 4.62
CA THR A 6 11.60 7.58 4.68
C THR A 6 10.38 6.69 4.94
N LEU A 7 9.46 7.11 5.82
CA LEU A 7 8.22 6.38 6.11
C LEU A 7 7.26 6.39 4.91
N LEU A 8 7.10 7.54 4.24
CA LEU A 8 6.30 7.66 3.02
C LEU A 8 6.86 6.79 1.89
N LYS A 9 8.19 6.82 1.69
CA LYS A 9 8.85 5.94 0.71
C LYS A 9 8.58 4.47 1.04
N ARG A 10 8.74 4.07 2.30
CA ARG A 10 8.50 2.70 2.74
C ARG A 10 7.05 2.26 2.51
N ALA A 11 6.08 3.14 2.78
CA ALA A 11 4.67 2.88 2.49
C ALA A 11 4.45 2.67 0.98
N ALA A 12 5.03 3.54 0.15
CA ALA A 12 4.95 3.41 -1.31
C ALA A 12 5.58 2.11 -1.81
N ASP A 13 6.75 1.72 -1.30
CA ASP A 13 7.43 0.46 -1.67
C ASP A 13 6.56 -0.76 -1.36
N HIS A 14 5.90 -0.77 -0.19
CA HIS A 14 4.97 -1.83 0.18
C HIS A 14 3.73 -1.86 -0.73
N LEU A 15 3.19 -0.71 -1.14
CA LEU A 15 2.07 -0.63 -2.08
C LEU A 15 2.46 -1.12 -3.48
N THR A 16 3.65 -0.77 -3.98
CA THR A 16 4.19 -1.32 -5.24
C THR A 16 4.24 -2.84 -5.18
N ALA A 17 4.82 -3.40 -4.12
CA ALA A 17 4.90 -4.85 -3.94
C ALA A 17 3.50 -5.50 -3.84
N ALA A 18 2.54 -4.86 -3.15
CA ALA A 18 1.17 -5.34 -3.08
C ALA A 18 0.48 -5.36 -4.46
N ALA A 19 0.66 -4.31 -5.26
CA ALA A 19 0.11 -4.24 -6.61
C ALA A 19 0.68 -5.35 -7.51
N CYS A 20 2.00 -5.58 -7.44
CA CYS A 20 2.66 -6.67 -8.17
C CYS A 20 2.10 -8.05 -7.78
N LEU A 21 2.04 -8.35 -6.48
CA LEU A 21 1.50 -9.62 -5.98
C LEU A 21 0.05 -9.84 -6.41
N THR A 22 -0.76 -8.78 -6.36
CA THR A 22 -2.18 -8.85 -6.77
C THR A 22 -2.34 -9.17 -8.25
N ARG A 23 -1.44 -8.68 -9.12
CA ARG A 23 -1.49 -9.01 -10.56
C ARG A 23 -1.11 -10.46 -10.85
N CYS A 24 -0.30 -11.09 -10.00
CA CYS A 24 0.08 -12.50 -10.18
C CYS A 24 -1.08 -13.48 -10.05
N ASP A 25 -2.22 -13.06 -9.47
CA ASP A 25 -3.41 -13.90 -9.33
C ASP A 25 -4.14 -14.14 -10.67
N ASP A 26 -3.79 -13.43 -11.75
CA ASP A 26 -4.30 -13.56 -13.15
C ASP A 26 -5.84 -13.57 -13.30
N ILE A 27 -6.57 -13.00 -12.33
CA ILE A 27 -8.02 -12.79 -12.39
C ILE A 27 -8.28 -11.33 -12.80
N PRO A 28 -9.20 -11.04 -13.73
CA PRO A 28 -9.49 -9.66 -14.16
C PRO A 28 -9.82 -8.69 -13.02
N SER A 29 -10.53 -9.14 -11.98
CA SER A 29 -10.83 -8.34 -10.78
C SER A 29 -9.58 -7.98 -9.96
N SER A 30 -8.51 -8.76 -10.07
CA SER A 30 -7.24 -8.50 -9.39
C SER A 30 -6.46 -7.38 -10.09
N HIS A 31 -6.56 -7.25 -11.41
CA HIS A 31 -5.99 -6.09 -12.12
C HIS A 31 -6.63 -4.77 -11.69
N ALA A 32 -7.95 -4.74 -11.50
CA ALA A 32 -8.64 -3.56 -11.00
C ALA A 32 -8.16 -3.18 -9.58
N VAL A 33 -8.01 -4.16 -8.68
CA VAL A 33 -7.47 -3.92 -7.33
C VAL A 33 -6.03 -3.41 -7.41
N ALA A 34 -5.18 -4.03 -8.22
CA ALA A 34 -3.81 -3.58 -8.40
C ALA A 34 -3.75 -2.13 -8.93
N GLY A 35 -4.67 -1.74 -9.80
CA GLY A 35 -4.81 -0.36 -10.26
C GLY A 35 -5.16 0.63 -9.14
N VAL A 36 -6.05 0.24 -8.22
CA VAL A 36 -6.42 1.08 -7.05
C VAL A 36 -5.25 1.19 -6.07
N ILE A 37 -4.49 0.11 -5.86
CA ILE A 37 -3.27 0.13 -5.03
C ILE A 37 -2.24 1.10 -5.63
N GLU A 38 -2.01 1.05 -6.94
CA GLU A 38 -1.11 1.97 -7.64
C GLU A 38 -1.56 3.42 -7.57
N LEU A 39 -2.86 3.68 -7.68
CA LEU A 39 -3.41 5.02 -7.54
C LEU A 39 -3.14 5.58 -6.13
N THR A 40 -3.35 4.75 -5.10
CA THR A 40 -3.06 5.11 -3.70
C THR A 40 -1.57 5.41 -3.51
N ARG A 41 -0.70 4.54 -4.06
CA ARG A 41 0.76 4.73 -4.07
C ARG A 41 1.17 6.05 -4.73
N ALA A 42 0.59 6.36 -5.88
CA ALA A 42 0.89 7.59 -6.63
C ALA A 42 0.53 8.86 -5.85
N GLY A 43 -0.51 8.80 -4.99
CA GLY A 43 -0.83 9.88 -4.06
C GLY A 43 0.27 10.10 -3.01
N ILE A 44 0.80 9.02 -2.45
CA ILE A 44 1.82 9.04 -1.38
C ILE A 44 3.19 9.48 -1.91
N ALA A 45 3.58 8.99 -3.08
CA ALA A 45 4.90 9.22 -3.68
C ALA A 45 4.78 9.59 -5.18
N PRO A 46 4.31 10.80 -5.49
CA PRO A 46 4.18 11.25 -6.87
C PRO A 46 5.55 11.31 -7.55
N GLY A 47 5.67 10.66 -8.71
CA GLY A 47 6.93 10.62 -9.49
C GLY A 47 7.92 9.53 -9.09
N ALA A 48 7.65 8.75 -8.04
CA ALA A 48 8.43 7.55 -7.73
C ALA A 48 8.07 6.44 -8.73
N LEU A 49 8.71 6.44 -9.90
CA LEU A 49 8.67 5.36 -10.89
C LEU A 49 9.91 4.46 -10.82
N GLU A 50 10.79 4.67 -9.84
CA GLU A 50 12.05 3.94 -9.77
C GLU A 50 11.85 2.47 -9.43
N ASP A 51 12.69 1.65 -10.05
CA ASP A 51 12.80 0.20 -9.90
C ASP A 51 12.91 -0.16 -8.42
N VAL A 52 11.78 -0.59 -7.85
CA VAL A 52 11.71 -1.02 -6.46
C VAL A 52 12.41 -2.38 -6.40
N GLY A 53 13.70 -2.35 -6.07
CA GLY A 53 14.42 -3.55 -5.64
C GLY A 53 13.62 -4.27 -4.55
N PRO A 54 13.82 -5.59 -4.34
CA PRO A 54 12.93 -6.41 -3.53
C PRO A 54 12.77 -5.80 -2.13
N THR A 55 11.61 -5.18 -1.88
CA THR A 55 11.31 -4.59 -0.57
C THR A 55 11.22 -5.72 0.44
N PRO A 56 12.05 -5.75 1.49
CA PRO A 56 11.90 -6.75 2.55
C PRO A 56 10.51 -6.63 3.17
N GLY A 57 9.79 -7.75 3.32
CA GLY A 57 8.45 -7.70 3.88
C GLY A 57 7.57 -8.92 3.57
N PRO A 58 6.29 -8.87 3.94
CA PRO A 58 5.37 -10.00 3.83
C PRO A 58 5.21 -10.49 2.38
N ALA A 59 5.08 -11.81 2.20
CA ALA A 59 4.92 -12.42 0.88
C ALA A 59 3.48 -12.37 0.33
N SER A 60 2.56 -11.63 0.98
CA SER A 60 1.15 -11.54 0.60
C SER A 60 0.70 -10.10 0.39
N THR A 61 -0.28 -9.90 -0.50
CA THR A 61 -0.90 -8.59 -0.74
C THR A 61 -1.40 -7.93 0.55
N LEU A 62 -2.20 -8.65 1.35
CA LEU A 62 -2.70 -8.14 2.63
C LEU A 62 -1.57 -7.77 3.59
N GLY A 63 -0.55 -8.62 3.71
CA GLY A 63 0.60 -8.32 4.57
C GLY A 63 1.34 -7.06 4.12
N ARG A 64 1.49 -6.84 2.81
CA ARG A 64 2.08 -5.62 2.25
C ARG A 64 1.22 -4.39 2.53
N LEU A 65 -0.10 -4.47 2.40
CA LEU A 65 -1.00 -3.37 2.74
C LEU A 65 -0.93 -3.01 4.23
N HIS A 66 -0.91 -3.99 5.13
CA HIS A 66 -0.71 -3.73 6.57
C HIS A 66 0.64 -3.08 6.86
N ALA A 67 1.71 -3.51 6.19
CA ALA A 67 3.03 -2.89 6.35
C ALA A 67 3.06 -1.44 5.83
N ALA A 68 2.33 -1.14 4.76
CA ALA A 68 2.16 0.22 4.27
C ALA A 68 1.41 1.08 5.28
N LEU A 69 0.27 0.60 5.80
CA LEU A 69 -0.52 1.30 6.81
C LEU A 69 0.30 1.56 8.08
N ALA A 70 1.03 0.56 8.58
CA ALA A 70 1.89 0.73 9.76
C ALA A 70 2.99 1.79 9.55
N ALA A 71 3.52 1.92 8.33
CA ALA A 71 4.49 2.97 8.01
C ALA A 71 3.85 4.37 8.03
N LEU A 72 2.62 4.50 7.51
CA LEU A 72 1.86 5.75 7.55
C LEU A 72 1.46 6.13 8.98
N ASP A 73 0.97 5.18 9.78
CA ASP A 73 0.54 5.39 11.17
C ASP A 73 1.71 5.73 12.12
N THR A 74 2.95 5.48 11.69
CA THR A 74 4.16 5.90 12.43
C THR A 74 4.41 7.41 12.30
N ILE A 75 3.89 8.05 11.24
CA ILE A 75 4.02 9.49 11.02
C ILE A 75 3.04 10.20 11.97
N GLY A 76 3.54 11.10 12.81
CA GLY A 76 2.71 11.87 13.71
C GLY A 76 1.67 12.71 12.95
N PRO A 77 0.46 12.95 13.50
CA PRO A 77 -0.61 13.67 12.80
C PRO A 77 -0.26 15.07 12.29
N LEU A 78 0.79 15.68 12.86
CA LEU A 78 1.28 17.02 12.51
C LEU A 78 2.65 16.99 11.82
N ASP A 79 3.28 15.82 11.70
CA ASP A 79 4.62 15.63 11.13
C ASP A 79 4.58 15.15 9.66
N GLY A 80 3.37 14.89 9.17
CA GLY A 80 3.10 14.37 7.84
C GLY A 80 2.52 15.39 6.87
N PRO A 81 2.40 15.02 5.59
CA PRO A 81 1.67 15.82 4.61
C PRO A 81 0.18 15.91 4.96
N PRO A 82 -0.52 16.95 4.46
CA PRO A 82 -1.94 17.20 4.80
C PRO A 82 -2.86 16.03 4.42
N ASP A 83 -2.49 15.27 3.39
CA ASP A 83 -3.28 14.15 2.88
C ASP A 83 -2.98 12.81 3.58
N LEU A 84 -2.09 12.78 4.58
CA LEU A 84 -1.66 11.55 5.26
C LEU A 84 -2.85 10.70 5.75
N LEU A 85 -3.83 11.32 6.42
CA LEU A 85 -5.00 10.62 6.93
C LEU A 85 -5.87 10.03 5.81
N ALA A 86 -5.98 10.75 4.68
CA ALA A 86 -6.73 10.24 3.53
C ALA A 86 -6.05 9.00 2.95
N TRP A 87 -4.72 9.01 2.84
CA TRP A 87 -3.96 7.85 2.38
C TRP A 87 -4.05 6.66 3.34
N SER A 88 -3.89 6.88 4.65
CA SER A 88 -4.08 5.81 5.65
C SER A 88 -5.47 5.20 5.56
N TRP A 89 -6.51 6.03 5.42
CA TRP A 89 -7.88 5.57 5.26
C TRP A 89 -8.07 4.73 3.98
N GLN A 90 -7.52 5.17 2.84
CA GLN A 90 -7.57 4.41 1.59
C GLN A 90 -6.90 3.04 1.71
N VAL A 91 -5.74 2.95 2.36
CA VAL A 91 -5.05 1.68 2.59
C VAL A 91 -5.87 0.78 3.53
N ALA A 92 -6.46 1.33 4.59
CA ALA A 92 -7.34 0.59 5.50
C ALA A 92 -8.59 0.04 4.79
N ASP A 93 -9.19 0.82 3.89
CA ASP A 93 -10.35 0.37 3.11
C ASP A 93 -9.99 -0.76 2.13
N LEU A 94 -8.82 -0.68 1.49
CA LEU A 94 -8.29 -1.76 0.65
C LEU A 94 -8.09 -3.07 1.42
N ILE A 95 -7.54 -2.99 2.63
CA ILE A 95 -7.39 -4.15 3.53
C ILE A 95 -8.76 -4.77 3.79
N ARG A 96 -9.73 -3.96 4.24
CA ARG A 96 -11.09 -4.40 4.56
C ARG A 96 -11.76 -5.10 3.36
N ILE A 97 -11.64 -4.53 2.16
CA ILE A 97 -12.20 -5.12 0.93
C ILE A 97 -11.57 -6.48 0.64
N LEU A 98 -10.24 -6.60 0.75
CA LEU A 98 -9.54 -7.85 0.45
C LEU A 98 -9.78 -8.94 1.49
N GLU A 99 -9.88 -8.57 2.77
CA GLU A 99 -10.26 -9.51 3.83
C GLU A 99 -11.68 -10.05 3.61
N ALA A 100 -12.63 -9.17 3.26
CA ALA A 100 -13.99 -9.58 2.94
C ALA A 100 -14.04 -10.54 1.73
N ARG A 101 -13.23 -10.29 0.70
CA ARG A 101 -13.12 -11.19 -0.46
C ARG A 101 -12.53 -12.54 -0.07
N LYS A 102 -11.47 -12.55 0.74
CA LYS A 102 -10.85 -13.79 1.22
C LYS A 102 -11.83 -14.62 2.04
N ALA A 103 -12.64 -13.98 2.90
CA ALA A 103 -13.66 -14.66 3.70
C ALA A 103 -14.82 -15.21 2.85
N ALA A 104 -15.05 -14.66 1.66
CA ALA A 104 -16.10 -15.11 0.73
C ALA A 104 -15.65 -16.21 -0.25
N GLN A 105 -14.35 -16.55 -0.27
CA GLN A 105 -13.84 -17.67 -1.07
C GLN A 105 -14.04 -18.98 -0.29
N PRO A 106 -14.69 -20.01 -0.88
CA PRO A 106 -15.01 -21.27 -0.21
C PRO A 106 -13.78 -22.16 0.03
#